data_AF-A0A6P5FG50-F1
#
_entry.id   AF-A0A6P5FG50-F1
#
_cell.length_a   1.000
_cell.length_b   1.000
_cell.length_c   1.000
_cell.angle_alpha   90.00
_cell.angle_beta   90.00
_cell.angle_gamma   90.00
#
_symmetry.space_group_name_H-M   'P 1'
#
loop_
_entity.id
_entity.type
_entity.pdbx_description
1 polymer ?
#
loop_
_entity_poly.entity_id
_entity_poly.type
_entity_poly.pdbx_seq_one_letter_code
_entity_poly.pdbx_strand_id
1 'polypeptide(L)'
;MMLLATTLLLFIYEFSCSAPPVGIKPSKLPHLRKNRKACSQMADDFAHLPPCKGELITVLSIDGGGVRGIIPGVILEFLESRLQDYDGKDARIADYFDVIAGTSTGGLLTAMLTAPAPDNVKRPLFEAKDIVQFYLRHCPYMFPQRRSGIFSYFAKTRDMLGIIKGPKYDGKYLHKLVNDVLGGTKLDQTLTNVVIPAFDIKLLQPTIFSTFKTLVAMGQVTKEVDRKNKEFPAEMKPLDYRKYLVISIGTGAPLQEGKFDARKASKWGAFGWLVGEGTTPLIDIFFQASSDMVDIHAACLFEAIQCSDKYLHIQEDNLVGDVASMDVTTEKNLGDLVQAGKALLKKQIHVLDIESGKLKPHETVGKDVTNEVALDNFAKLLSEERKRRLKN
;
A
#
# COMPACT_ATOMS: atom_id res chain seq x y z
N MET A 1 14.87 9.30 -3.16
CA MET A 1 13.65 8.52 -3.47
C MET A 1 13.79 7.56 -4.63
N MET A 2 14.46 7.90 -5.75
CA MET A 2 14.71 6.91 -6.82
C MET A 2 15.38 5.63 -6.30
N LEU A 3 16.34 5.72 -5.36
CA LEU A 3 16.92 4.53 -4.73
C LEU A 3 16.01 3.81 -3.76
N LEU A 4 15.02 4.44 -3.10
CA LEU A 4 14.06 3.68 -2.29
C LEU A 4 13.19 2.79 -3.17
N ALA A 5 12.82 3.28 -4.37
CA ALA A 5 12.17 2.44 -5.38
C ALA A 5 13.14 1.37 -5.93
N THR A 6 14.41 1.70 -6.22
CA THR A 6 15.39 0.68 -6.72
C THR A 6 15.80 -0.35 -5.67
N THR A 7 15.86 0.05 -4.39
CA THR A 7 16.15 -0.78 -3.22
C THR A 7 14.98 -1.70 -2.89
N LEU A 8 13.74 -1.20 -2.97
CA LEU A 8 12.56 -2.07 -2.89
C LEU A 8 12.49 -3.01 -4.10
N LEU A 9 12.92 -2.59 -5.30
CA LEU A 9 12.98 -3.45 -6.49
C LEU A 9 14.02 -4.57 -6.40
N LEU A 10 15.23 -4.27 -5.92
CA LEU A 10 16.25 -5.28 -5.63
C LEU A 10 15.76 -6.24 -4.54
N PHE A 11 15.06 -5.71 -3.54
CA PHE A 11 14.45 -6.50 -2.48
C PHE A 11 13.45 -7.51 -3.05
N ILE A 12 12.53 -7.10 -3.93
CA ILE A 12 11.54 -8.05 -4.45
C ILE A 12 12.12 -8.97 -5.55
N TYR A 13 13.17 -8.54 -6.25
CA TYR A 13 13.91 -9.40 -7.17
C TYR A 13 14.66 -10.53 -6.42
N GLU A 14 15.30 -10.23 -5.28
CA GLU A 14 15.92 -11.25 -4.42
C GLU A 14 14.87 -12.14 -3.72
N PHE A 15 13.72 -11.57 -3.34
CA PHE A 15 12.56 -12.30 -2.80
C PHE A 15 11.90 -13.24 -3.84
N SER A 16 12.06 -12.97 -5.14
CA SER A 16 11.47 -13.71 -6.26
C SER A 16 12.39 -14.82 -6.84
N CYS A 17 13.68 -14.83 -6.50
CA CYS A 17 14.65 -15.78 -7.08
C CYS A 17 14.50 -17.21 -6.55
N SER A 18 13.49 -17.93 -7.04
CA SER A 18 13.57 -19.37 -7.36
C SER A 18 12.67 -19.77 -8.55
N ALA A 19 12.08 -18.82 -9.29
CA ALA A 19 11.40 -19.10 -10.55
C ALA A 19 12.24 -18.54 -11.72
N PRO A 20 12.51 -19.33 -12.78
CA PRO A 20 13.34 -18.85 -13.88
C PRO A 20 12.62 -17.70 -14.63
N PRO A 21 13.36 -16.69 -15.13
CA PRO A 21 12.78 -15.68 -16.00
C PRO A 21 12.28 -16.37 -17.28
N VAL A 22 11.00 -16.22 -17.58
CA VAL A 22 10.38 -16.84 -18.76
C VAL A 22 10.82 -16.10 -20.02
N GLY A 23 11.92 -16.58 -20.58
CA GLY A 23 12.38 -16.30 -21.94
C GLY A 23 12.62 -17.62 -22.68
N ILE A 24 11.60 -18.47 -22.78
CA ILE A 24 11.68 -19.71 -23.56
C ILE A 24 10.87 -19.52 -24.86
N LYS A 25 11.56 -19.58 -26.00
CA LYS A 25 10.93 -19.58 -27.33
C LYS A 25 9.99 -20.80 -27.45
N PRO A 26 8.78 -20.63 -28.02
CA PRO A 26 7.83 -21.72 -28.15
C PRO A 26 8.23 -22.60 -29.34
N SER A 27 9.01 -23.64 -29.08
CA SER A 27 9.03 -24.77 -30.00
C SER A 27 9.25 -26.07 -29.22
N LYS A 28 8.18 -26.86 -29.18
CA LYS A 28 8.07 -28.26 -28.71
C LYS A 28 7.76 -28.45 -27.22
N LEU A 29 6.46 -28.56 -26.91
CA LEU A 29 5.96 -29.31 -25.75
C LEU A 29 4.89 -30.30 -26.25
N PRO A 30 5.05 -31.62 -26.00
CA PRO A 30 4.11 -32.65 -26.44
C PRO A 30 2.87 -32.75 -25.52
N HIS A 31 1.78 -33.23 -26.12
CA HIS A 31 0.43 -33.40 -25.58
C HIS A 31 0.30 -33.79 -24.10
N LEU A 32 -0.41 -32.96 -23.33
CA LEU A 32 -0.81 -33.20 -21.94
C LEU A 32 -1.89 -34.31 -21.87
N ARG A 33 -1.48 -35.49 -21.40
CA ARG A 33 -2.39 -36.56 -20.92
C ARG A 33 -2.79 -36.28 -19.47
N LYS A 34 -4.10 -36.28 -19.21
CA LYS A 34 -4.77 -36.06 -17.91
C LYS A 34 -4.11 -36.88 -16.78
N ASN A 35 -3.63 -36.21 -15.74
CA ASN A 35 -3.08 -36.85 -14.54
C ASN A 35 -3.87 -36.38 -13.30
N ARG A 36 -4.66 -37.28 -12.69
CA ARG A 36 -5.53 -37.01 -11.52
C ARG A 36 -4.77 -36.43 -10.31
N LYS A 37 -3.46 -36.70 -10.19
CA LYS A 37 -2.60 -36.11 -9.15
C LYS A 37 -2.39 -34.59 -9.31
N ALA A 38 -2.45 -34.07 -10.54
CA ALA A 38 -2.38 -32.62 -10.76
C ALA A 38 -3.66 -31.91 -10.30
N CYS A 39 -4.83 -32.57 -10.39
CA CYS A 39 -6.09 -32.04 -9.86
C CYS A 39 -6.15 -32.04 -8.33
N SER A 40 -5.59 -33.04 -7.65
CA SER A 40 -5.53 -33.03 -6.18
C SER A 40 -4.54 -31.98 -5.67
N GLN A 41 -3.39 -31.83 -6.35
CA GLN A 41 -2.42 -30.77 -6.04
C GLN A 41 -3.01 -29.38 -6.31
N MET A 42 -3.76 -29.20 -7.41
CA MET A 42 -4.52 -27.96 -7.68
C MET A 42 -5.57 -27.68 -6.60
N ALA A 43 -6.29 -28.70 -6.12
CA ALA A 43 -7.29 -28.53 -5.07
C ALA A 43 -6.67 -28.09 -3.73
N ASP A 44 -5.49 -28.61 -3.38
CA ASP A 44 -4.74 -28.18 -2.20
C ASP A 44 -4.11 -26.78 -2.40
N ASP A 45 -3.67 -26.44 -3.62
CA ASP A 45 -3.20 -25.08 -3.99
C ASP A 45 -4.32 -24.02 -3.92
N PHE A 46 -5.59 -24.42 -3.97
CA PHE A 46 -6.75 -23.54 -3.84
C PHE A 46 -7.23 -23.32 -2.39
N ALA A 47 -6.55 -23.89 -1.39
CA ALA A 47 -6.84 -23.64 0.02
C ALA A 47 -6.59 -22.17 0.47
N HIS A 48 -5.90 -21.38 -0.38
CA HIS A 48 -5.58 -19.96 -0.15
C HIS A 48 -6.43 -18.97 -0.98
N LEU A 49 -7.49 -19.43 -1.65
CA LEU A 49 -8.45 -18.52 -2.28
C LEU A 49 -9.23 -17.71 -1.22
N PRO A 50 -9.65 -16.47 -1.51
CA PRO A 50 -10.62 -15.76 -0.66
C PRO A 50 -11.82 -16.68 -0.41
N PRO A 51 -12.34 -16.73 0.81
CA PRO A 51 -12.96 -17.93 1.32
C PRO A 51 -14.20 -18.28 0.53
N CYS A 52 -14.25 -19.54 0.12
CA CYS A 52 -15.39 -20.16 -0.55
C CYS A 52 -16.68 -20.17 0.30
N LYS A 53 -16.64 -19.63 1.52
CA LYS A 53 -17.68 -19.72 2.55
C LYS A 53 -18.13 -18.37 3.16
N GLY A 54 -17.51 -17.26 2.76
CA GLY A 54 -17.84 -15.90 3.21
C GLY A 54 -18.83 -15.18 2.30
N GLU A 55 -19.48 -14.12 2.79
CA GLU A 55 -20.38 -13.28 1.97
C GLU A 55 -19.63 -12.14 1.29
N LEU A 56 -18.54 -11.67 1.91
CA LEU A 56 -17.76 -10.52 1.48
C LEU A 56 -16.31 -10.91 1.18
N ILE A 57 -15.66 -10.11 0.32
CA ILE A 57 -14.23 -10.10 0.06
C ILE A 57 -13.66 -8.84 0.71
N THR A 58 -12.73 -9.00 1.65
CA THR A 58 -12.20 -7.91 2.47
C THR A 58 -10.84 -7.43 1.96
N VAL A 59 -10.71 -6.13 1.68
CA VAL A 59 -9.51 -5.53 1.10
C VAL A 59 -9.01 -4.36 1.94
N LEU A 60 -7.73 -4.37 2.29
CA LEU A 60 -7.01 -3.26 2.90
C LEU A 60 -6.02 -2.70 1.87
N SER A 61 -6.05 -1.39 1.63
CA SER A 61 -5.07 -0.67 0.81
C SER A 61 -4.35 0.37 1.65
N ILE A 62 -3.01 0.44 1.52
CA ILE A 62 -2.17 1.37 2.26
C ILE A 62 -1.28 2.17 1.30
N ASP A 63 -1.38 3.48 1.35
CA ASP A 63 -0.62 4.36 0.46
C ASP A 63 0.87 4.47 0.81
N GLY A 64 1.64 4.89 -0.19
CA GLY A 64 3.03 5.29 -0.01
C GLY A 64 3.16 6.71 0.53
N GLY A 65 4.20 6.98 1.30
CA GLY A 65 4.43 8.34 1.83
C GLY A 65 5.71 8.55 2.64
N GLY A 66 6.69 7.64 2.53
CA GLY A 66 7.92 7.71 3.32
C GLY A 66 7.65 7.66 4.82
N VAL A 67 8.19 8.62 5.58
CA VAL A 67 8.03 8.73 7.04
C VAL A 67 6.57 8.92 7.47
N ARG A 68 5.72 9.42 6.56
CA ARG A 68 4.29 9.64 6.82
C ARG A 68 3.50 8.34 7.00
N GLY A 69 4.12 7.18 6.79
CA GLY A 69 3.59 5.87 7.17
C GLY A 69 3.20 5.74 8.65
N ILE A 70 3.67 6.64 9.51
CA ILE A 70 3.21 6.77 10.88
C ILE A 70 1.69 7.03 10.95
N ILE A 71 1.14 7.84 10.03
CA ILE A 71 -0.30 8.15 10.00
C ILE A 71 -1.14 6.87 9.82
N PRO A 72 -0.99 6.09 8.74
CA PRO A 72 -1.71 4.82 8.62
C PRO A 72 -1.33 3.83 9.72
N GLY A 73 -0.10 3.87 10.27
CA GLY A 73 0.27 3.07 11.44
C GLY A 73 -0.63 3.32 12.66
N VAL A 74 -0.94 4.59 12.98
CA VAL A 74 -1.87 4.95 14.07
C VAL A 74 -3.29 4.47 13.76
N ILE A 75 -3.74 4.58 12.51
CA ILE A 75 -5.08 4.13 12.10
C ILE A 75 -5.20 2.60 12.22
N LEU A 76 -4.17 1.87 11.79
CA LEU A 76 -4.12 0.41 11.88
C LEU A 76 -4.02 -0.09 13.32
N GLU A 77 -3.27 0.62 14.19
CA GLU A 77 -3.23 0.35 15.64
C GLU A 77 -4.63 0.45 16.24
N PHE A 78 -5.38 1.51 15.92
CA PHE A 78 -6.77 1.66 16.36
C PHE A 78 -7.65 0.53 15.82
N LEU A 79 -7.62 0.25 14.52
CA LEU A 79 -8.42 -0.80 13.90
C LEU A 79 -8.15 -2.18 14.54
N GLU A 80 -6.89 -2.55 14.71
CA GLU A 80 -6.52 -3.83 15.33
C GLU A 80 -6.98 -3.90 16.80
N SER A 81 -6.90 -2.80 17.54
CA SER A 81 -7.41 -2.75 18.92
C SER A 81 -8.92 -3.02 18.99
N ARG A 82 -9.70 -2.48 18.04
CA ARG A 82 -11.15 -2.73 17.97
C ARG A 82 -11.48 -4.16 17.60
N LEU A 83 -10.72 -4.75 16.70
CA LEU A 83 -10.83 -6.18 16.37
C LEU A 83 -10.49 -7.06 17.59
N GLN A 84 -9.48 -6.67 18.39
CA GLN A 84 -9.13 -7.35 19.63
C GLN A 84 -10.22 -7.22 20.70
N ASP A 85 -10.93 -6.09 20.76
CA ASP A 85 -12.09 -5.92 21.64
C ASP A 85 -13.26 -6.85 21.25
N TYR A 86 -13.47 -7.09 19.95
CA TYR A 86 -14.56 -7.94 19.45
C TYR A 86 -14.27 -9.44 19.50
N ASP A 87 -13.02 -9.85 19.27
CA ASP A 87 -12.65 -11.25 19.02
C ASP A 87 -11.50 -11.77 19.91
N GLY A 88 -10.96 -10.93 20.79
CA GLY A 88 -9.91 -11.28 21.74
C GLY A 88 -8.51 -10.79 21.35
N LYS A 89 -7.60 -10.78 22.33
CA LYS A 89 -6.26 -10.16 22.25
C LYS A 89 -5.35 -10.72 21.15
N ASP A 90 -5.63 -11.92 20.67
CA ASP A 90 -4.84 -12.55 19.61
C ASP A 90 -5.33 -12.20 18.20
N ALA A 91 -6.38 -11.37 18.07
CA ALA A 91 -6.84 -10.88 16.78
C ALA A 91 -5.76 -10.02 16.10
N ARG A 92 -5.50 -10.29 14.83
CA ARG A 92 -4.52 -9.54 14.01
C ARG A 92 -5.14 -9.11 12.70
N ILE A 93 -4.69 -7.98 12.14
CA ILE A 93 -5.18 -7.45 10.84
C ILE A 93 -5.22 -8.53 9.74
N ALA A 94 -4.17 -9.35 9.62
CA ALA A 94 -4.08 -10.42 8.61
C ALA A 94 -5.17 -11.51 8.74
N ASP A 95 -5.81 -11.65 9.90
CA ASP A 95 -6.90 -12.61 10.10
C ASP A 95 -8.22 -12.18 9.44
N TYR A 96 -8.37 -10.90 9.12
CA TYR A 96 -9.64 -10.29 8.71
C TYR A 96 -9.67 -9.87 7.24
N PHE A 97 -8.50 -9.61 6.66
CA PHE A 97 -8.37 -9.15 5.27
C PHE A 97 -7.96 -10.30 4.35
N ASP A 98 -8.74 -10.51 3.29
CA ASP A 98 -8.40 -11.45 2.22
C ASP A 98 -7.24 -10.95 1.36
N VAL A 99 -7.13 -9.63 1.26
CA VAL A 99 -6.09 -8.92 0.49
C VAL A 99 -5.59 -7.72 1.26
N ILE A 100 -4.26 -7.59 1.36
CA ILE A 100 -3.59 -6.39 1.85
C ILE A 100 -2.68 -5.87 0.74
N ALA A 101 -2.97 -4.67 0.25
CA ALA A 101 -2.23 -3.99 -0.79
C ALA A 101 -1.45 -2.81 -0.20
N GLY A 102 -0.24 -2.57 -0.71
CA GLY A 102 0.58 -1.49 -0.20
C GLY A 102 1.67 -1.03 -1.16
N THR A 103 1.78 0.28 -1.32
CA THR A 103 2.82 0.90 -2.18
C THR A 103 3.90 1.56 -1.33
N SER A 104 5.18 1.35 -1.67
CA SER A 104 6.31 1.97 -0.95
C SER A 104 6.27 1.65 0.55
N THR A 105 6.26 2.65 1.43
CA THR A 105 5.97 2.53 2.87
C THR A 105 4.75 1.63 3.16
N GLY A 106 3.65 1.76 2.42
CA GLY A 106 2.49 0.87 2.59
C GLY A 106 2.80 -0.59 2.27
N GLY A 107 3.72 -0.85 1.34
CA GLY A 107 4.23 -2.19 1.03
C GLY A 107 5.10 -2.75 2.17
N LEU A 108 5.88 -1.89 2.85
CA LEU A 108 6.60 -2.26 4.06
C LEU A 108 5.62 -2.62 5.21
N LEU A 109 4.60 -1.80 5.45
CA LEU A 109 3.53 -2.11 6.42
C LEU A 109 2.82 -3.43 6.08
N THR A 110 2.49 -3.62 4.79
CA THR A 110 1.89 -4.88 4.29
C THR A 110 2.78 -6.07 4.63
N ALA A 111 4.08 -6.00 4.37
CA ALA A 111 5.01 -7.07 4.71
C ALA A 111 5.09 -7.30 6.22
N MET A 112 5.17 -6.24 7.03
CA MET A 112 5.20 -6.35 8.50
C MET A 112 3.95 -7.04 9.08
N LEU A 113 2.77 -6.73 8.52
CA LEU A 113 1.48 -7.26 8.97
C LEU A 113 1.15 -8.65 8.43
N THR A 114 1.89 -9.16 7.44
CA THR A 114 1.55 -10.42 6.75
C THR A 114 2.68 -11.45 6.73
N ALA A 115 3.92 -11.05 6.98
CA ALA A 115 5.02 -11.99 7.13
C ALA A 115 4.84 -12.80 8.41
N PRO A 116 4.98 -14.14 8.36
CA PRO A 116 4.85 -14.98 9.53
C PRO A 116 5.99 -14.73 10.54
N ALA A 117 5.67 -14.80 11.82
CA ALA A 117 6.67 -14.73 12.88
C ALA A 117 7.53 -16.01 12.90
N PRO A 118 8.86 -15.93 13.15
CA PRO A 118 9.76 -17.08 13.15
C PRO A 118 9.39 -18.15 14.20
N ASP A 119 8.84 -17.72 15.33
CA ASP A 119 8.42 -18.57 16.45
C ASP A 119 6.98 -19.10 16.29
N ASN A 120 6.15 -18.42 15.50
CA ASN A 120 4.79 -18.83 15.21
C ASN A 120 4.37 -18.50 13.78
N VAL A 121 4.48 -19.49 12.90
CA VAL A 121 4.18 -19.36 11.46
C VAL A 121 2.72 -19.02 11.13
N LYS A 122 1.81 -19.05 12.11
CA LYS A 122 0.40 -18.65 11.94
C LYS A 122 0.11 -17.22 12.40
N ARG A 123 1.11 -16.51 12.93
CA ARG A 123 0.96 -15.15 13.46
C ARG A 123 1.86 -14.18 12.71
N PRO A 124 1.42 -12.94 12.50
CA PRO A 124 2.24 -11.94 11.85
C PRO A 124 3.41 -11.54 12.72
N LEU A 125 4.49 -11.13 12.07
CA LEU A 125 5.73 -10.69 12.69
C LEU A 125 5.52 -9.45 13.59
N PHE A 126 4.58 -8.58 13.23
CA PHE A 126 4.24 -7.37 13.99
C PHE A 126 2.76 -7.32 14.33
N GLU A 127 2.46 -6.77 15.51
CA GLU A 127 1.16 -6.19 15.80
C GLU A 127 1.10 -4.77 15.22
N ALA A 128 -0.10 -4.28 14.93
CA ALA A 128 -0.27 -2.94 14.38
C ALA A 128 0.27 -1.85 15.32
N LYS A 129 0.17 -2.05 16.65
CA LYS A 129 0.73 -1.14 17.67
C LYS A 129 2.26 -1.01 17.61
N ASP A 130 2.95 -2.00 17.06
CA ASP A 130 4.42 -1.99 16.97
C ASP A 130 4.92 -1.15 15.79
N ILE A 131 4.06 -0.89 14.79
CA ILE A 131 4.40 -0.15 13.56
C ILE A 131 4.88 1.26 13.90
N VAL A 132 4.13 2.01 14.73
CA VAL A 132 4.50 3.40 15.05
C VAL A 132 5.88 3.44 15.68
N GLN A 133 6.15 2.57 16.66
CA GLN A 133 7.46 2.51 17.33
C GLN A 133 8.59 2.08 16.38
N PHE A 134 8.31 1.18 15.45
CA PHE A 134 9.25 0.81 14.41
C PHE A 134 9.65 2.03 13.57
N TYR A 135 8.70 2.84 13.13
CA TYR A 135 8.99 4.07 12.37
C TYR A 135 9.77 5.09 13.20
N LEU A 136 9.35 5.36 14.45
CA LEU A 136 10.04 6.28 15.35
C LEU A 136 11.52 5.89 15.55
N ARG A 137 11.79 4.58 15.65
CA ARG A 137 13.15 4.05 15.82
C ARG A 137 13.98 4.08 14.55
N HIS A 138 13.41 3.65 13.42
CA HIS A 138 14.19 3.35 12.22
C HIS A 138 14.24 4.48 11.20
N CYS A 139 13.23 5.35 11.14
CA CYS A 139 13.20 6.45 10.17
C CYS A 139 14.43 7.36 10.23
N PRO A 140 14.96 7.78 11.41
CA PRO A 140 16.16 8.61 11.48
C PRO A 140 17.40 7.98 10.83
N TYR A 141 17.47 6.64 10.76
CA TYR A 141 18.56 5.91 10.11
C TYR A 141 18.28 5.63 8.63
N MET A 142 17.01 5.50 8.24
CA MET A 142 16.59 5.42 6.84
C MET A 142 16.79 6.76 6.11
N PHE A 143 16.54 7.87 6.81
CA PHE A 143 16.60 9.22 6.28
C PHE A 143 17.49 10.14 7.15
N PRO A 144 18.81 9.86 7.25
CA PRO A 144 19.69 10.60 8.14
C PRO A 144 19.68 12.10 7.85
N GLN A 145 19.16 12.88 8.80
CA GLN A 145 19.15 14.34 8.75
C GLN A 145 20.52 14.84 9.20
N ARG A 146 21.16 15.71 8.39
CA ARG A 146 22.42 16.34 8.80
C ARG A 146 22.15 17.27 9.99
N ARG A 147 22.86 17.08 11.10
CA ARG A 147 22.78 17.98 12.27
C ARG A 147 23.14 19.41 11.84
N SER A 148 22.23 20.36 12.08
CA SER A 148 22.42 21.78 11.88
C SER A 148 23.51 22.32 12.81
N GLY A 149 24.76 22.33 12.33
CA GLY A 149 25.84 23.15 12.86
C GLY A 149 26.19 24.30 11.90
N ILE A 150 27.00 25.25 12.36
CA ILE A 150 27.52 26.43 11.62
C ILE A 150 28.14 26.09 10.24
N PHE A 151 28.50 24.82 10.00
CA PHE A 151 28.94 24.30 8.71
C PHE A 151 27.84 24.17 7.63
N SER A 152 26.54 24.35 7.94
CA SER A 152 25.44 24.18 6.97
C SER A 152 25.42 25.24 5.87
N TYR A 153 25.93 26.44 6.15
CA TYR A 153 25.96 27.55 5.19
C TYR A 153 26.87 27.24 4.00
N PHE A 154 27.98 26.51 4.23
CA PHE A 154 28.90 26.06 3.18
C PHE A 154 28.46 24.73 2.51
N ALA A 155 27.48 24.01 3.08
CA ALA A 155 27.04 22.71 2.57
C ALA A 155 25.90 22.79 1.55
N LYS A 156 25.06 23.85 1.57
CA LYS A 156 23.97 24.05 0.59
C LYS A 156 24.45 24.05 -0.87
N THR A 157 25.64 24.58 -1.13
CA THR A 157 26.26 24.58 -2.47
C THR A 157 26.81 23.21 -2.87
N ARG A 158 27.18 22.37 -1.90
CA ARG A 158 27.71 21.00 -2.14
C ARG A 158 26.61 19.97 -2.38
N ASP A 159 25.42 20.11 -1.79
CA ASP A 159 24.28 19.23 -2.06
C ASP A 159 23.74 19.40 -3.49
N MET A 160 23.80 20.61 -4.06
CA MET A 160 23.49 20.80 -5.49
C MET A 160 24.46 20.03 -6.42
N LEU A 161 25.75 19.91 -6.05
CA LEU A 161 26.71 19.08 -6.79
C LEU A 161 26.58 17.57 -6.48
N GLY A 162 26.06 17.20 -5.31
CA GLY A 162 25.90 15.80 -4.88
C GLY A 162 24.80 15.05 -5.62
N ILE A 163 23.74 15.74 -6.06
CA ILE A 163 22.62 15.17 -6.82
C ILE A 163 23.07 14.65 -8.21
N ILE A 164 24.17 15.17 -8.76
CA ILE A 164 24.74 14.73 -10.03
C ILE A 164 25.44 13.36 -9.90
N LYS A 165 25.78 12.93 -8.67
CA LYS A 165 26.53 11.69 -8.42
C LYS A 165 25.70 10.53 -7.86
N GLY A 166 24.43 10.74 -7.51
CA GLY A 166 23.60 9.66 -6.99
C GLY A 166 22.37 10.12 -6.19
N PRO A 167 21.63 9.17 -5.60
CA PRO A 167 20.43 9.44 -4.82
C PRO A 167 20.72 10.18 -3.49
N LYS A 168 19.72 10.89 -2.96
CA LYS A 168 19.76 11.55 -1.64
C LYS A 168 20.13 10.59 -0.49
N TYR A 169 19.77 9.31 -0.60
CA TYR A 169 20.03 8.26 0.39
C TYR A 169 20.53 7.00 -0.31
N ASP A 170 21.48 6.28 0.29
CA ASP A 170 22.15 5.11 -0.32
C ASP A 170 21.38 3.78 -0.19
N GLY A 171 20.28 3.78 0.58
CA GLY A 171 19.40 2.62 0.77
C GLY A 171 20.00 1.46 1.58
N LYS A 172 21.27 1.53 2.02
CA LYS A 172 21.95 0.39 2.67
C LYS A 172 21.30 0.00 3.99
N TYR A 173 20.97 0.99 4.82
CA TYR A 173 20.30 0.74 6.09
C TYR A 173 18.91 0.13 5.88
N LEU A 174 18.15 0.64 4.90
CA LEU A 174 16.83 0.10 4.59
C LEU A 174 16.92 -1.36 4.12
N HIS A 175 17.83 -1.67 3.19
CA HIS A 175 18.06 -3.06 2.76
C HIS A 175 18.39 -3.98 3.93
N LYS A 176 19.33 -3.55 4.78
CA LYS A 176 19.71 -4.32 5.97
C LYS A 176 18.52 -4.52 6.90
N LEU A 177 17.78 -3.46 7.21
CA LEU A 177 16.63 -3.51 8.09
C LEU A 177 15.56 -4.47 7.58
N VAL A 178 15.22 -4.40 6.29
CA VAL A 178 14.22 -5.29 5.70
C VAL A 178 14.70 -6.74 5.72
N ASN A 179 15.98 -7.00 5.45
CA ASN A 179 16.57 -8.34 5.56
C ASN A 179 16.62 -8.86 7.01
N ASP A 180 16.93 -8.00 7.98
CA ASP A 180 16.95 -8.34 9.41
C ASP A 180 15.53 -8.66 9.92
N VAL A 181 14.52 -7.97 9.38
CA VAL A 181 13.11 -8.12 9.77
C VAL A 181 12.45 -9.31 9.08
N LEU A 182 12.53 -9.40 7.75
CA LEU A 182 11.82 -10.42 6.95
C LEU A 182 12.65 -11.68 6.73
N GLY A 183 13.97 -11.64 6.95
CA GLY A 183 14.87 -12.77 6.75
C GLY A 183 14.74 -13.38 5.36
N GLY A 184 14.63 -14.72 5.31
CA GLY A 184 14.42 -15.49 4.09
C GLY A 184 12.95 -15.74 3.73
N THR A 185 12.01 -15.03 4.34
CA THR A 185 10.57 -15.16 4.05
C THR A 185 10.33 -14.92 2.55
N LYS A 186 9.40 -15.65 1.94
CA LYS A 186 9.00 -15.51 0.54
C LYS A 186 7.53 -15.10 0.41
N LEU A 187 7.11 -14.64 -0.77
CA LEU A 187 5.76 -14.10 -0.99
C LEU A 187 4.70 -15.17 -0.74
N ASP A 188 4.96 -16.41 -1.13
CA ASP A 188 4.05 -17.54 -0.92
C ASP A 188 3.90 -17.95 0.55
N GLN A 189 4.70 -17.38 1.44
CA GLN A 189 4.66 -17.64 2.88
C GLN A 189 3.86 -16.58 3.66
N THR A 190 3.36 -15.53 3.01
CA THR A 190 2.55 -14.51 3.71
C THR A 190 1.22 -15.10 4.19
N LEU A 191 0.72 -14.60 5.33
CA LEU A 191 -0.48 -15.12 6.00
C LEU A 191 -1.79 -14.85 5.25
N THR A 192 -1.80 -13.82 4.41
CA THR A 192 -2.93 -13.48 3.53
C THR A 192 -2.41 -13.02 2.18
N ASN A 193 -3.31 -12.75 1.24
CA ASN A 193 -2.89 -12.30 -0.07
C ASN A 193 -2.33 -10.88 -0.02
N VAL A 194 -1.21 -10.68 -0.70
CA VAL A 194 -0.59 -9.35 -0.80
C VAL A 194 -0.55 -8.85 -2.23
N VAL A 195 -0.58 -7.53 -2.38
CA VAL A 195 -0.36 -6.83 -3.66
C VAL A 195 0.60 -5.68 -3.43
N ILE A 196 1.83 -5.83 -3.90
CA ILE A 196 2.89 -4.83 -3.74
C ILE A 196 3.37 -4.42 -5.14
N PRO A 197 2.96 -3.25 -5.66
CA PRO A 197 3.37 -2.78 -6.97
C PRO A 197 4.81 -2.26 -6.93
N ALA A 198 5.52 -2.48 -8.04
CA ALA A 198 6.83 -1.95 -8.34
C ALA A 198 6.92 -1.60 -9.83
N PHE A 199 8.02 -0.96 -10.23
CA PHE A 199 8.27 -0.61 -11.63
C PHE A 199 9.63 -1.10 -12.09
N ASP A 200 9.66 -2.06 -13.01
CA ASP A 200 10.92 -2.57 -13.55
C ASP A 200 11.50 -1.56 -14.54
N ILE A 201 12.59 -0.91 -14.16
CA ILE A 201 13.27 0.10 -14.98
C ILE A 201 14.01 -0.49 -16.19
N LYS A 202 14.37 -1.77 -16.17
CA LYS A 202 15.01 -2.45 -17.31
C LYS A 202 13.98 -2.80 -18.37
N LEU A 203 12.81 -3.25 -17.92
CA LEU A 203 11.71 -3.67 -18.79
C LEU A 203 10.70 -2.54 -19.07
N LEU A 204 10.84 -1.39 -18.39
CA LEU A 204 9.96 -0.22 -18.45
C LEU A 204 8.48 -0.58 -18.29
N GLN A 205 8.17 -1.50 -17.38
CA GLN A 205 6.82 -1.98 -17.14
C GLN A 205 6.49 -2.08 -15.64
N PRO A 206 5.22 -1.88 -15.25
CA PRO A 206 4.79 -2.19 -13.91
C PRO A 206 4.97 -3.69 -13.63
N THR A 207 5.50 -4.00 -12.45
CA THR A 207 5.62 -5.36 -11.93
C THR A 207 4.84 -5.42 -10.63
N ILE A 208 3.82 -6.27 -10.58
CA ILE A 208 3.01 -6.44 -9.39
C ILE A 208 3.45 -7.73 -8.72
N PHE A 209 3.91 -7.61 -7.48
CA PHE A 209 4.25 -8.75 -6.66
C PHE A 209 3.04 -9.15 -5.85
N SER A 210 2.59 -10.39 -6.06
CA SER A 210 1.39 -10.89 -5.42
C SER A 210 1.48 -12.37 -5.13
N THR A 211 0.83 -12.78 -4.04
CA THR A 211 0.60 -14.18 -3.66
C THR A 211 -0.44 -14.88 -4.53
N PHE A 212 -1.25 -14.12 -5.26
CA PHE A 212 -2.25 -14.66 -6.16
C PHE A 212 -1.55 -15.36 -7.34
N LYS A 213 -1.21 -16.64 -7.17
CA LYS A 213 -0.83 -17.54 -8.28
C LYS A 213 -1.86 -17.44 -9.41
N THR A 214 -3.12 -17.24 -9.05
CA THR A 214 -4.26 -17.02 -9.94
C THR A 214 -4.22 -15.70 -10.70
N LEU A 215 -3.72 -14.58 -10.18
CA LEU A 215 -3.61 -13.32 -10.95
C LEU A 215 -2.50 -13.39 -11.99
N VAL A 216 -1.42 -14.12 -11.69
CA VAL A 216 -0.37 -14.43 -12.67
C VAL A 216 -0.93 -15.34 -13.76
N ALA A 217 -1.70 -16.37 -13.39
CA ALA A 217 -2.40 -17.24 -14.34
C ALA A 217 -3.48 -16.48 -15.14
N MET A 218 -4.25 -15.61 -14.51
CA MET A 218 -5.26 -14.76 -15.14
C MET A 218 -4.60 -13.75 -16.07
N GLY A 219 -3.45 -13.16 -15.71
CA GLY A 219 -2.68 -12.31 -16.63
C GLY A 219 -2.17 -13.06 -17.87
N GLN A 220 -1.77 -14.33 -17.72
CA GLN A 220 -1.46 -15.22 -18.85
C GLN A 220 -2.70 -15.54 -19.69
N VAL A 221 -3.82 -15.87 -19.04
CA VAL A 221 -5.10 -16.14 -19.70
C VAL A 221 -5.62 -14.91 -20.43
N THR A 222 -5.60 -13.72 -19.81
CA THR A 222 -5.98 -12.44 -20.42
C THR A 222 -5.10 -12.12 -21.64
N LYS A 223 -3.79 -12.36 -21.57
CA LYS A 223 -2.89 -12.24 -22.75
C LYS A 223 -3.26 -13.21 -23.88
N GLU A 224 -3.68 -14.43 -23.56
CA GLU A 224 -4.09 -15.43 -24.56
C GLU A 224 -5.52 -15.18 -25.10
N VAL A 225 -6.40 -14.57 -24.30
CA VAL A 225 -7.73 -14.07 -24.71
C VAL A 225 -7.59 -12.87 -25.66
N ASP A 226 -6.70 -11.91 -25.36
CA ASP A 226 -6.39 -10.77 -26.24
C ASP A 226 -5.82 -11.22 -27.58
N ARG A 227 -5.08 -12.34 -27.59
CA ARG A 227 -4.60 -13.01 -28.81
C ARG A 227 -5.70 -13.74 -29.59
N LYS A 228 -6.96 -13.64 -29.16
CA LYS A 228 -8.16 -14.26 -29.77
C LYS A 228 -8.03 -15.78 -29.92
N ASN A 229 -7.47 -16.44 -28.91
CA ASN A 229 -7.43 -17.89 -28.89
C ASN A 229 -8.86 -18.47 -28.73
N LYS A 230 -9.26 -19.37 -29.64
CA LYS A 230 -10.64 -19.87 -29.79
C LYS A 230 -11.08 -20.83 -28.68
N GLU A 231 -10.19 -21.22 -27.77
CA GLU A 231 -10.49 -22.11 -26.65
C GLU A 231 -11.05 -21.39 -25.41
N PHE A 232 -11.07 -20.05 -25.38
CA PHE A 232 -11.59 -19.29 -24.24
C PHE A 232 -13.04 -18.81 -24.46
N PRO A 233 -13.94 -18.98 -23.47
CA PRO A 233 -15.34 -18.54 -23.59
C PRO A 233 -15.44 -17.02 -23.81
N ALA A 234 -16.35 -16.61 -24.70
CA ALA A 234 -16.56 -15.20 -25.07
C ALA A 234 -17.29 -14.36 -24.00
N GLU A 235 -17.87 -14.99 -22.97
CA GLU A 235 -18.69 -14.32 -21.95
C GLU A 235 -18.11 -14.53 -20.54
N MET A 236 -17.52 -13.47 -20.01
CA MET A 236 -17.08 -13.38 -18.62
C MET A 236 -18.19 -12.70 -17.82
N LYS A 237 -18.69 -13.32 -16.74
CA LYS A 237 -19.71 -12.68 -15.88
C LYS A 237 -19.12 -11.40 -15.26
N PRO A 238 -19.89 -10.29 -15.16
CA PRO A 238 -19.41 -9.06 -14.53
C PRO A 238 -18.96 -9.29 -13.08
N LEU A 239 -17.92 -8.57 -12.66
CA LEU A 239 -17.49 -8.49 -11.26
C LEU A 239 -18.65 -7.94 -10.41
N ASP A 240 -19.07 -8.68 -9.38
CA ASP A 240 -20.08 -8.21 -8.43
C ASP A 240 -19.41 -7.43 -7.29
N TYR A 241 -19.22 -6.13 -7.51
CA TYR A 241 -18.58 -5.22 -6.55
C TYR A 241 -19.33 -5.11 -5.22
N ARG A 242 -20.60 -5.53 -5.13
CA ARG A 242 -21.39 -5.52 -3.89
C ARG A 242 -20.84 -6.48 -2.83
N LYS A 243 -19.98 -7.41 -3.22
CA LYS A 243 -19.31 -8.34 -2.31
C LYS A 243 -18.02 -7.78 -1.71
N TYR A 244 -17.54 -6.64 -2.14
CA TYR A 244 -16.27 -6.10 -1.63
C TYR A 244 -16.53 -5.20 -0.42
N LEU A 245 -15.69 -5.37 0.60
CA LEU A 245 -15.58 -4.48 1.75
C LEU A 245 -14.14 -3.95 1.77
N VAL A 246 -13.98 -2.66 1.49
CA VAL A 246 -12.68 -2.05 1.17
C VAL A 246 -12.39 -0.91 2.13
N ILE A 247 -11.20 -0.92 2.71
CA ILE A 247 -10.64 0.23 3.43
C ILE A 247 -9.35 0.68 2.74
N SER A 248 -9.25 1.98 2.46
CA SER A 248 -8.08 2.61 1.88
C SER A 248 -7.53 3.67 2.84
N ILE A 249 -6.31 3.50 3.30
CA ILE A 249 -5.69 4.37 4.30
C ILE A 249 -4.52 5.12 3.66
N GLY A 250 -4.68 6.43 3.56
CA GLY A 250 -3.67 7.30 3.00
C GLY A 250 -2.61 7.75 4.01
N THR A 251 -1.52 8.31 3.48
CA THR A 251 -0.43 8.90 4.30
C THR A 251 -0.56 10.42 4.45
N GLY A 252 -1.71 10.97 4.04
CA GLY A 252 -1.98 12.38 3.98
C GLY A 252 -1.39 13.08 2.75
N ALA A 253 -2.05 14.15 2.34
CA ALA A 253 -1.63 15.04 1.28
C ALA A 253 -1.20 16.40 1.87
N PRO A 254 -0.20 17.06 1.27
CA PRO A 254 0.12 18.45 1.61
C PRO A 254 -1.09 19.34 1.35
N LEU A 255 -1.32 20.33 2.22
CA LEU A 255 -2.30 21.38 1.98
C LEU A 255 -2.10 21.96 0.59
N GLN A 256 -3.16 21.98 -0.22
CA GLN A 256 -3.18 22.61 -1.55
C GLN A 256 -3.14 24.13 -1.44
N GLU A 257 -2.06 24.67 -0.89
CA GLU A 257 -1.63 26.02 -1.25
C GLU A 257 -1.00 25.89 -2.63
N GLY A 258 -1.28 26.81 -3.56
CA GLY A 258 -0.74 26.77 -4.93
C GLY A 258 0.79 26.81 -4.96
N LYS A 259 1.43 25.67 -4.68
CA LYS A 259 2.87 25.54 -4.44
C LYS A 259 3.66 26.02 -5.64
N PHE A 260 3.12 25.81 -6.83
CA PHE A 260 3.79 26.14 -8.08
C PHE A 260 2.92 27.04 -8.94
N ASP A 261 3.45 28.21 -9.26
CA ASP A 261 2.85 29.11 -10.25
C ASP A 261 3.32 28.70 -11.65
N ALA A 262 2.39 28.60 -12.59
CA ALA A 262 2.68 28.15 -13.96
C ALA A 262 3.72 29.04 -14.68
N ARG A 263 3.78 30.35 -14.37
CA ARG A 263 4.80 31.26 -14.95
C ARG A 263 6.17 31.07 -14.31
N LYS A 264 6.25 30.57 -13.07
CA LYS A 264 7.51 30.13 -12.47
C LYS A 264 7.95 28.80 -13.06
N ALA A 265 7.03 27.82 -13.13
CA ALA A 265 7.31 26.49 -13.65
C ALA A 265 7.69 26.47 -15.14
N SER A 266 7.17 27.39 -15.95
CA SER A 266 7.53 27.51 -17.38
C SER A 266 9.01 27.85 -17.61
N LYS A 267 9.70 28.36 -16.59
CA LYS A 267 11.13 28.67 -16.63
C LYS A 267 12.00 27.52 -16.11
N TRP A 268 11.39 26.43 -15.65
CA TRP A 268 12.13 25.30 -15.09
C TRP A 268 12.70 24.41 -16.19
N GLY A 269 14.02 24.15 -16.10
CA GLY A 269 14.63 23.00 -16.77
C GLY A 269 14.46 21.71 -15.96
N ALA A 270 15.08 20.62 -16.40
CA ALA A 270 15.01 19.32 -15.71
C ALA A 270 15.38 19.39 -14.21
N PHE A 271 16.33 20.25 -13.84
CA PHE A 271 16.71 20.47 -12.44
C PHE A 271 15.57 21.10 -11.62
N GLY A 272 14.83 22.07 -12.17
CA GLY A 272 13.69 22.68 -11.48
C GLY A 272 12.55 21.68 -11.28
N TRP A 273 12.30 20.79 -12.24
CA TRP A 273 11.30 19.73 -12.11
C TRP A 273 11.68 18.64 -11.09
N LEU A 274 12.97 18.36 -10.93
CA LEU A 274 13.47 17.32 -10.03
C LEU A 274 13.84 17.83 -8.63
N VAL A 275 14.20 19.11 -8.48
CA VAL A 275 14.74 19.69 -7.23
C VAL A 275 14.26 21.14 -7.00
N GLY A 276 13.15 21.54 -7.63
CA GLY A 276 12.62 22.90 -7.54
C GLY A 276 12.27 23.32 -6.12
N GLU A 277 12.77 24.50 -5.72
CA GLU A 277 12.45 25.15 -4.44
C GLU A 277 12.69 24.28 -3.19
N GLY A 278 13.64 23.33 -3.25
CA GLY A 278 13.96 22.44 -2.13
C GLY A 278 13.01 21.24 -1.96
N THR A 279 12.12 21.02 -2.94
CA THR A 279 11.18 19.90 -3.00
C THR A 279 11.44 19.04 -4.25
N THR A 280 10.61 18.03 -4.50
CA THR A 280 10.66 17.19 -5.71
C THR A 280 9.37 17.32 -6.53
N PRO A 281 9.14 18.45 -7.23
CA PRO A 281 7.83 18.79 -7.80
C PRO A 281 7.21 17.70 -8.68
N LEU A 282 8.00 17.09 -9.58
CA LEU A 282 7.50 16.05 -10.47
C LEU A 282 7.05 14.79 -9.71
N ILE A 283 7.79 14.39 -8.68
CA ILE A 283 7.48 13.22 -7.86
C ILE A 283 6.23 13.51 -7.01
N ASP A 284 6.16 14.70 -6.43
CA ASP A 284 5.04 15.12 -5.58
C ASP A 284 3.74 15.18 -6.39
N ILE A 285 3.77 15.80 -7.59
CA ILE A 285 2.63 15.84 -8.52
C ILE A 285 2.19 14.43 -8.92
N PHE A 286 3.14 13.56 -9.27
CA PHE A 286 2.83 12.19 -9.69
C PHE A 286 2.14 11.39 -8.57
N PHE A 287 2.67 11.43 -7.35
CA PHE A 287 2.07 10.71 -6.23
C PHE A 287 0.72 11.28 -5.82
N GLN A 288 0.58 12.61 -5.78
CA GLN A 288 -0.68 13.26 -5.43
C GLN A 288 -1.77 12.97 -6.48
N ALA A 289 -1.44 13.14 -7.77
CA ALA A 289 -2.36 12.82 -8.85
C ALA A 289 -2.74 11.33 -8.85
N SER A 290 -1.82 10.42 -8.53
CA SER A 290 -2.13 8.99 -8.42
C SER A 290 -3.09 8.70 -7.26
N SER A 291 -2.92 9.36 -6.11
CA SER A 291 -3.82 9.20 -4.96
C SER A 291 -5.22 9.71 -5.31
N ASP A 292 -5.32 10.92 -5.85
CA ASP A 292 -6.59 11.57 -6.20
C ASP A 292 -7.34 10.77 -7.28
N MET A 293 -6.64 10.30 -8.32
CA MET A 293 -7.26 9.53 -9.40
C MET A 293 -7.79 8.17 -8.93
N VAL A 294 -7.08 7.49 -8.03
CA VAL A 294 -7.54 6.20 -7.48
C VAL A 294 -8.77 6.42 -6.61
N ASP A 295 -8.79 7.46 -5.78
CA ASP A 295 -9.94 7.75 -4.92
C ASP A 295 -11.16 8.19 -5.74
N ILE A 296 -10.99 9.06 -6.75
CA ILE A 296 -12.07 9.43 -7.69
C ILE A 296 -12.63 8.19 -8.39
N HIS A 297 -11.76 7.30 -8.89
CA HIS A 297 -12.21 6.09 -9.58
C HIS A 297 -12.95 5.13 -8.65
N ALA A 298 -12.46 4.93 -7.43
CA ALA A 298 -13.09 4.09 -6.43
C ALA A 298 -14.45 4.68 -6.00
N ALA A 299 -14.50 5.96 -5.64
CA ALA A 299 -15.72 6.65 -5.26
C ALA A 299 -16.77 6.58 -6.38
N CYS A 300 -16.38 6.90 -7.62
CA CYS A 300 -17.26 6.76 -8.79
C CYS A 300 -17.84 5.36 -8.93
N LEU A 301 -17.00 4.34 -8.76
CA LEU A 301 -17.44 2.95 -8.88
C LEU A 301 -18.42 2.58 -7.77
N PHE A 302 -18.10 2.89 -6.51
CA PHE A 302 -18.91 2.51 -5.35
C PHE A 302 -20.22 3.31 -5.25
N GLU A 303 -20.24 4.56 -5.71
CA GLU A 303 -21.47 5.36 -5.81
C GLU A 303 -22.37 4.86 -6.95
N ALA A 304 -21.80 4.55 -8.11
CA ALA A 304 -22.56 4.02 -9.25
C ALA A 304 -23.25 2.67 -8.96
N ILE A 305 -22.69 1.88 -8.05
CA ILE A 305 -23.27 0.60 -7.60
C ILE A 305 -24.10 0.72 -6.31
N GLN A 306 -24.31 1.93 -5.78
CA GLN A 306 -25.05 2.20 -4.54
C GLN A 306 -24.53 1.44 -3.30
N CYS A 307 -23.21 1.29 -3.16
CA CYS A 307 -22.56 0.59 -2.04
C CYS A 307 -21.48 1.46 -1.37
N SER A 308 -21.73 2.76 -1.23
CA SER A 308 -20.77 3.71 -0.64
C SER A 308 -20.40 3.37 0.81
N ASP A 309 -21.27 2.66 1.53
CA ASP A 309 -21.05 2.16 2.90
C ASP A 309 -19.97 1.08 3.00
N LYS A 310 -19.58 0.46 1.87
CA LYS A 310 -18.58 -0.62 1.81
C LYS A 310 -17.18 -0.15 1.42
N TYR A 311 -17.01 1.13 1.12
CA TYR A 311 -15.72 1.75 0.84
C TYR A 311 -15.43 2.83 1.87
N LEU A 312 -14.40 2.62 2.68
CA LEU A 312 -13.93 3.60 3.66
C LEU A 312 -12.55 4.13 3.23
N HIS A 313 -12.48 5.41 2.87
CA HIS A 313 -11.21 6.09 2.64
C HIS A 313 -10.88 7.01 3.82
N ILE A 314 -9.67 6.87 4.36
CA ILE A 314 -9.17 7.70 5.46
C ILE A 314 -7.92 8.43 4.98
N GLN A 315 -8.01 9.75 4.88
CA GLN A 315 -6.97 10.61 4.33
C GLN A 315 -6.91 11.94 5.09
N GLU A 316 -5.70 12.49 5.26
CA GLU A 316 -5.49 13.85 5.78
C GLU A 316 -5.01 14.79 4.69
N ASP A 317 -5.85 15.69 4.21
CA ASP A 317 -5.55 16.53 3.03
C ASP A 317 -4.81 17.84 3.31
N ASN A 318 -4.62 18.19 4.59
CA ASN A 318 -4.16 19.52 4.99
C ASN A 318 -2.83 19.47 5.76
N LEU A 319 -1.88 18.63 5.35
CA LEU A 319 -0.57 18.59 6.00
C LEU A 319 0.25 19.85 5.67
N VAL A 320 0.83 20.48 6.69
CA VAL A 320 1.62 21.72 6.56
C VAL A 320 3.02 21.52 7.15
N GLY A 321 4.01 22.22 6.56
CA GLY A 321 5.39 22.23 7.05
C GLY A 321 6.07 20.86 6.94
N ASP A 322 6.89 20.52 7.94
CA ASP A 322 7.66 19.27 7.97
C ASP A 322 6.79 18.00 7.92
N VAL A 323 5.54 18.09 8.41
CA VAL A 323 4.60 16.95 8.45
C VAL A 323 4.19 16.52 7.04
N ALA A 324 4.18 17.46 6.08
CA ALA A 324 3.91 17.16 4.68
C ALA A 324 5.09 16.47 3.98
N SER A 325 6.29 16.50 4.56
CA SER A 325 7.48 15.90 3.97
C SER A 325 7.50 14.38 4.13
N MET A 326 7.99 13.68 3.11
CA MET A 326 8.13 12.23 3.11
C MET A 326 9.45 11.72 3.70
N ASP A 327 10.41 12.60 4.00
CA ASP A 327 11.74 12.17 4.48
C ASP A 327 12.30 12.97 5.66
N VAL A 328 11.54 13.89 6.27
CA VAL A 328 11.97 14.64 7.46
C VAL A 328 11.73 13.84 8.73
N THR A 329 12.81 13.53 9.46
CA THR A 329 12.78 12.64 10.64
C THR A 329 13.27 13.33 11.91
N THR A 330 13.01 14.62 12.07
CA THR A 330 13.25 15.30 13.35
C THR A 330 12.33 14.68 14.41
N GLU A 331 12.79 14.60 15.66
CA GLU A 331 11.98 14.05 16.76
C GLU A 331 10.62 14.75 16.88
N LYS A 332 10.63 16.08 16.69
CA LYS A 332 9.41 16.89 16.58
C LYS A 332 8.50 16.41 15.45
N ASN A 333 9.00 16.28 14.22
CA ASN A 333 8.16 15.89 13.08
C ASN A 333 7.57 14.48 13.24
N LEU A 334 8.36 13.55 13.75
CA LEU A 334 7.89 12.19 14.01
C LEU A 334 6.77 12.18 15.07
N GLY A 335 6.90 12.98 16.13
CA GLY A 335 5.84 13.20 17.10
C GLY A 335 4.60 13.88 16.50
N ASP A 336 4.78 14.90 15.66
CA ASP A 336 3.70 15.61 14.99
C ASP A 336 2.92 14.68 14.03
N LEU A 337 3.59 13.75 13.35
CA LEU A 337 2.94 12.73 12.52
C LEU A 337 2.07 11.76 13.35
N VAL A 338 2.52 11.38 14.55
CA VAL A 338 1.69 10.59 15.48
C VAL A 338 0.45 11.38 15.91
N GLN A 339 0.62 12.67 16.21
CA GLN A 339 -0.51 13.54 16.56
C GLN A 339 -1.46 13.74 15.39
N ALA A 340 -0.94 13.86 14.17
CA ALA A 340 -1.76 13.95 12.95
C ALA A 340 -2.62 12.70 12.78
N GLY A 341 -2.07 11.50 12.96
CA GLY A 341 -2.85 10.25 12.93
C GLY A 341 -3.93 10.19 14.02
N LYS A 342 -3.61 10.63 15.25
CA LYS A 342 -4.60 10.69 16.34
C LYS A 342 -5.70 11.72 16.10
N ALA A 343 -5.35 12.88 15.56
CA ALA A 343 -6.29 13.91 15.17
C ALA A 343 -7.20 13.43 14.03
N LEU A 344 -6.63 12.68 13.07
CA LEU A 344 -7.37 12.11 11.95
C LEU A 344 -8.48 11.16 12.40
N LEU A 345 -8.26 10.35 13.45
CA LEU A 345 -9.33 9.52 14.05
C LEU A 345 -10.52 10.36 14.53
N LYS A 346 -10.27 11.56 15.06
CA LYS A 346 -11.32 12.46 15.58
C LYS A 346 -11.94 13.37 14.51
N LYS A 347 -11.38 13.39 13.30
CA LYS A 347 -11.89 14.17 12.17
C LYS A 347 -13.18 13.53 11.64
N GLN A 348 -14.09 14.37 11.17
CA GLN A 348 -15.32 13.91 10.51
C GLN A 348 -14.99 13.22 9.19
N ILE A 349 -15.79 12.21 8.83
CA ILE A 349 -15.64 11.52 7.55
C ILE A 349 -16.11 12.47 6.47
N HIS A 350 -15.23 12.69 5.49
CA HIS A 350 -15.60 13.39 4.28
C HIS A 350 -15.71 12.37 3.14
N VAL A 351 -16.83 12.42 2.41
CA VAL A 351 -17.05 11.69 1.17
C VAL A 351 -16.75 12.62 0.02
N LEU A 352 -16.06 12.11 -0.99
CA LEU A 352 -15.85 12.85 -2.22
C LEU A 352 -17.19 13.05 -2.94
N ASP A 353 -17.58 14.29 -3.13
CA ASP A 353 -18.69 14.65 -3.99
C ASP A 353 -18.22 14.62 -5.45
N ILE A 354 -18.70 13.63 -6.20
CA ILE A 354 -18.25 13.36 -7.58
C ILE A 354 -18.52 14.55 -8.51
N GLU A 355 -19.63 15.27 -8.34
CA GLU A 355 -19.97 16.40 -9.21
C GLU A 355 -19.07 17.62 -9.00
N SER A 356 -18.67 17.90 -7.76
CA SER A 356 -17.81 19.05 -7.44
C SER A 356 -16.33 18.72 -7.31
N GLY A 357 -15.96 17.44 -7.20
CA GLY A 357 -14.61 16.99 -6.86
C GLY A 357 -14.17 17.44 -5.47
N LYS A 358 -15.11 17.79 -4.59
CA LYS A 358 -14.82 18.30 -3.24
C LYS A 358 -15.28 17.32 -2.17
N LEU A 359 -14.55 17.28 -1.07
CA LEU A 359 -14.91 16.55 0.14
C LEU A 359 -16.14 17.17 0.81
N LYS A 360 -17.26 16.43 0.88
CA LYS A 360 -18.49 16.79 1.60
C LYS A 360 -18.67 15.87 2.83
N PRO A 361 -19.31 16.32 3.91
CA PRO A 361 -19.68 15.43 5.02
C PRO A 361 -20.58 14.28 4.53
N HIS A 362 -20.33 13.05 4.99
CA HIS A 362 -21.10 11.87 4.58
C HIS A 362 -22.60 12.03 4.95
N GLU A 363 -23.49 12.17 3.96
CA GLU A 363 -24.91 12.46 4.23
C GLU A 363 -25.68 11.26 4.83
N THR A 364 -25.31 10.02 4.46
CA THR A 364 -25.98 8.78 4.88
C THR A 364 -25.55 8.25 6.25
N VAL A 365 -24.42 8.70 6.79
CA VAL A 365 -23.84 8.25 8.06
C VAL A 365 -23.71 9.47 8.95
N GLY A 366 -24.85 10.13 9.27
CA GLY A 366 -25.00 11.23 10.24
C GLY A 366 -23.98 12.37 10.20
N LYS A 367 -24.42 13.62 10.21
CA LYS A 367 -23.55 14.82 10.15
C LYS A 367 -22.40 14.92 11.18
N ASP A 368 -22.29 14.02 12.16
CA ASP A 368 -21.32 14.02 13.25
C ASP A 368 -20.43 12.76 13.35
N VAL A 369 -20.39 11.89 12.33
CA VAL A 369 -19.59 10.65 12.43
C VAL A 369 -18.11 10.91 12.14
N THR A 370 -17.26 10.54 13.10
CA THR A 370 -15.79 10.62 13.01
C THR A 370 -15.19 9.37 12.35
N ASN A 371 -13.96 9.47 11.87
CA ASN A 371 -13.20 8.33 11.34
C ASN A 371 -13.08 7.19 12.37
N GLU A 372 -12.96 7.51 13.65
CA GLU A 372 -12.96 6.54 14.76
C GLU A 372 -14.24 5.70 14.80
N VAL A 373 -15.41 6.35 14.68
CA VAL A 373 -16.70 5.65 14.69
C VAL A 373 -16.88 4.81 13.42
N ALA A 374 -16.48 5.32 12.26
CA ALA A 374 -16.49 4.51 11.03
C ALA A 374 -15.55 3.30 11.11
N LEU A 375 -14.34 3.47 11.66
CA LEU A 375 -13.40 2.37 11.85
C LEU A 375 -13.94 1.31 12.80
N ASP A 376 -14.62 1.71 13.89
CA ASP A 376 -15.26 0.76 14.80
C ASP A 376 -16.37 -0.04 14.09
N ASN A 377 -17.22 0.65 13.32
CA ASN A 377 -18.25 -0.01 12.51
C ASN A 377 -17.63 -0.96 11.47
N PHE A 378 -16.54 -0.54 10.82
CA PHE A 378 -15.81 -1.38 9.88
C PHE A 378 -15.19 -2.61 10.56
N ALA A 379 -14.59 -2.44 11.74
CA ALA A 379 -14.06 -3.53 12.56
C ALA A 379 -15.14 -4.55 12.94
N LYS A 380 -16.34 -4.06 13.28
CA LYS A 380 -17.49 -4.92 13.55
C LYS A 380 -17.88 -5.74 12.32
N LEU A 381 -17.98 -5.13 11.13
CA LEU A 381 -18.29 -5.85 9.88
C LEU A 381 -17.25 -6.94 9.58
N LEU A 382 -15.96 -6.64 9.76
CA LEU A 382 -14.87 -7.61 9.62
C LEU A 382 -15.01 -8.77 10.61
N SER A 383 -15.30 -8.48 11.88
CA SER A 383 -15.52 -9.50 12.92
C SER A 383 -16.71 -10.41 12.61
N GLU A 384 -17.83 -9.83 12.18
CA GLU A 384 -19.02 -10.58 11.78
C GLU A 384 -18.74 -11.49 10.58
N GLU A 385 -18.04 -10.99 9.56
CA GLU A 385 -17.63 -11.77 8.40
C GLU A 385 -16.67 -12.91 8.77
N ARG A 386 -15.68 -12.64 9.63
CA ARG A 386 -14.79 -13.69 10.15
C ARG A 386 -15.58 -14.76 10.92
N LYS A 387 -16.48 -14.36 11.82
CA LYS A 387 -17.34 -15.28 12.58
C LYS A 387 -18.24 -16.12 11.66
N ARG A 388 -18.78 -15.53 10.59
CA ARG A 388 -19.57 -16.24 9.58
C ARG A 388 -18.74 -17.33 8.90
N ARG A 389 -17.52 -17.01 8.49
CA ARG A 389 -16.58 -17.96 7.86
C ARG A 389 -16.18 -19.12 8.79
N LEU A 390 -16.02 -18.86 10.08
CA LEU A 390 -15.65 -19.89 11.07
C LEU A 390 -16.80 -20.84 11.44
N LYS A 391 -18.06 -20.43 11.26
CA LYS A 391 -19.24 -21.26 11.55
C LYS A 391 -19.60 -22.23 10.42
N ASN A 392 -19.13 -21.97 9.19
CA ASN A 392 -19.45 -22.72 7.97
C ASN A 392 -18.29 -23.64 7.55
#